data_AF-A0A7X8GX64-F1
#
_entry.id   AF-A0A7X8GX64-F1
#
_cell.length_a   1.000
_cell.length_b   1.000
_cell.length_c   1.000
_cell.angle_alpha   90.00
_cell.angle_beta   90.00
_cell.angle_gamma   90.00
#
_symmetry.space_group_name_H-M   'P 1'
#
loop_
_entity.id
_entity.type
_entity.pdbx_description
1 polymer ?
#
loop_
_entity_poly.entity_id
_entity_poly.type
_entity_poly.pdbx_seq_one_letter_code
_entity_poly.pdbx_strand_id
1 'polypeptide(L)'
;MKKAILIFSALFFTIALFESCDKTGCTDPDSVNYDPKATQDDGSCQYQGQVVLWFDKTTRTKLLNMGAISLTYFLDGYEVGKTSAAAAQDAEPGCGQAGPVTATKNIGNVKTLSVKYEVYETGTATLYFSGNVTVVANQCVKVKLVK
;
A
#
# COMPACT_ATOMS: atom_id res chain seq x y z
N MET A 1 -7.50 68.13 47.99
CA MET A 1 -8.01 66.85 48.54
C MET A 1 -8.05 65.84 47.41
N LYS A 2 -7.39 64.68 47.60
CA LYS A 2 -7.72 63.31 47.12
C LYS A 2 -8.47 63.24 45.75
N LYS A 3 -7.97 62.58 44.69
CA LYS A 3 -7.55 61.17 44.66
C LYS A 3 -6.60 60.89 43.47
N ALA A 4 -5.51 60.19 43.76
CA ALA A 4 -4.81 59.33 42.82
C ALA A 4 -5.62 58.05 42.61
N ILE A 5 -5.85 57.59 41.38
CA ILE A 5 -6.14 56.19 41.00
C ILE A 5 -5.62 56.01 39.56
N LEU A 6 -4.35 55.61 39.43
CA LEU A 6 -3.93 54.28 38.95
C LEU A 6 -4.22 54.03 37.46
N ILE A 7 -3.18 54.28 36.65
CA ILE A 7 -2.84 53.45 35.49
C ILE A 7 -2.84 52.00 36.01
N PHE A 8 -3.82 51.17 35.63
CA PHE A 8 -3.67 49.72 35.44
C PHE A 8 -5.01 49.06 35.10
N SER A 9 -4.95 48.15 34.13
CA SER A 9 -5.85 47.03 33.88
C SER A 9 -7.09 47.26 32.98
N ALA A 10 -7.19 46.34 32.02
CA ALA A 10 -8.42 45.89 31.35
C ALA A 10 -8.90 46.59 30.05
N LEU A 11 -7.99 47.02 29.17
CA LEU A 11 -8.33 47.04 27.72
C LEU A 11 -7.19 46.51 26.82
N PHE A 12 -6.30 45.72 27.42
CA PHE A 12 -5.36 44.83 26.74
C PHE A 12 -5.95 43.43 26.88
N PHE A 13 -6.98 43.07 26.13
CA PHE A 13 -7.42 41.68 25.92
C PHE A 13 -8.75 41.74 25.18
N THR A 14 -8.80 41.31 23.92
CA THR A 14 -9.95 40.62 23.30
C THR A 14 -9.78 40.41 21.80
N ILE A 15 -8.69 40.89 21.18
CA ILE A 15 -8.36 40.50 19.81
C ILE A 15 -7.01 39.80 19.78
N ALA A 16 -6.88 38.77 20.60
CA ALA A 16 -6.09 37.64 20.17
C ALA A 16 -7.07 36.71 19.46
N LEU A 17 -7.40 37.04 18.21
CA LEU A 17 -7.82 36.02 17.25
C LEU A 17 -6.61 35.11 17.10
N PHE A 18 -6.42 34.20 18.06
CA PHE A 18 -5.69 32.98 17.83
C PHE A 18 -6.58 32.17 16.89
N GLU A 19 -6.59 32.54 15.61
CA GLU A 19 -6.68 31.53 14.58
C GLU A 19 -5.44 30.67 14.81
N SER A 20 -5.57 29.63 15.63
CA SER A 20 -4.62 28.54 15.55
C SER A 20 -4.70 28.13 14.09
N CYS A 21 -3.63 28.37 13.35
CA CYS A 21 -3.47 27.75 12.04
C CYS A 21 -3.22 26.28 12.34
N ASP A 22 -4.30 25.56 12.66
CA ASP A 22 -4.30 24.12 12.78
C ASP A 22 -3.80 23.63 11.41
N LYS A 23 -2.63 23.01 11.42
CA LYS A 23 -2.07 22.43 10.23
C LYS A 23 -2.88 21.17 9.95
N THR A 24 -3.71 21.23 8.93
CA THR A 24 -4.54 20.11 8.50
C THR A 24 -3.85 19.36 7.36
N GLY A 25 -3.98 18.04 7.37
CA GLY A 25 -3.37 17.14 6.40
C GLY A 25 -3.42 15.71 6.92
N CYS A 26 -3.02 14.73 6.11
CA CYS A 26 -3.01 13.35 6.58
C CYS A 26 -2.00 13.16 7.72
N THR A 27 -2.46 12.69 8.88
CA THR A 27 -1.62 12.49 10.07
C THR A 27 -1.10 11.07 10.22
N ASP A 28 -1.42 10.19 9.27
CA ASP A 28 -1.11 8.77 9.33
C ASP A 28 0.23 8.45 8.64
N PRO A 29 1.26 7.96 9.37
CA PRO A 29 2.56 7.64 8.79
C PRO A 29 2.55 6.45 7.81
N ASP A 30 1.48 5.64 7.80
CA ASP A 30 1.33 4.55 6.83
C ASP A 30 0.73 5.02 5.49
N SER A 31 0.32 6.28 5.40
CA SER A 31 -0.19 6.87 4.16
C SER A 31 0.94 7.34 3.24
N VAL A 32 0.66 7.41 1.93
CA VAL A 32 1.59 7.93 0.93
C VAL A 32 1.70 9.45 0.94
N ASN A 33 0.73 10.13 1.55
CA ASN A 33 0.61 11.59 1.63
C ASN A 33 0.66 12.08 3.08
N TYR A 34 1.34 11.35 3.96
CA TYR A 34 1.58 11.75 5.35
C TYR A 34 2.21 13.15 5.41
N ASP A 35 1.58 14.07 6.12
CA ASP A 35 2.13 15.37 6.45
C ASP A 35 2.60 15.38 7.91
N PRO A 36 3.92 15.30 8.18
CA PRO A 36 4.45 15.36 9.54
C PRO A 36 4.22 16.70 10.24
N LYS A 37 3.79 17.75 9.52
CA LYS A 37 3.43 19.05 10.08
C LYS A 37 1.95 19.15 10.41
N ALA A 38 1.11 18.22 9.92
CA ALA A 38 -0.31 18.21 10.23
C ALA A 38 -0.53 17.81 11.69
N THR A 39 -1.31 18.62 12.39
CA THR A 39 -1.76 18.38 13.77
C THR A 39 -3.18 17.85 13.83
N GLN A 40 -3.91 17.91 12.71
CA GLN A 40 -5.28 17.42 12.58
C GLN A 40 -5.45 16.70 11.23
N ASP A 41 -6.01 15.49 11.29
CA ASP A 41 -6.35 14.73 10.08
C ASP A 41 -7.46 15.41 9.28
N ASP A 42 -7.23 15.61 8.00
CA ASP A 42 -8.21 16.16 7.06
C ASP A 42 -9.00 15.07 6.30
N GLY A 43 -8.71 13.79 6.57
CA GLY A 43 -9.33 12.65 5.89
C GLY A 43 -8.84 12.44 4.45
N SER A 44 -7.77 13.14 4.03
CA SER A 44 -7.18 13.00 2.69
C SER A 44 -6.24 11.81 2.55
N CYS A 45 -5.95 11.08 3.64
CA CYS A 45 -5.01 9.96 3.64
C CYS A 45 -5.26 8.98 2.49
N GLN A 46 -4.21 8.73 1.72
CA GLN A 46 -4.15 7.75 0.65
C GLN A 46 -3.14 6.68 1.03
N TYR A 47 -3.45 5.44 0.73
CA TYR A 47 -2.65 4.29 1.11
C TYR A 47 -2.34 3.44 -0.11
N GLN A 48 -1.18 2.78 -0.04
CA GLN A 48 -0.76 1.75 -0.98
C GLN A 48 -0.13 0.60 -0.20
N GLY A 49 -0.15 -0.59 -0.79
CA GLY A 49 0.62 -1.73 -0.29
C GLY A 49 1.26 -2.48 -1.44
N GLN A 50 2.10 -3.45 -1.11
CA GLN A 50 2.79 -4.29 -2.09
C GLN A 50 2.31 -5.74 -1.99
N VAL A 51 2.29 -6.43 -3.12
CA VAL A 51 2.05 -7.86 -3.21
C VAL A 51 3.20 -8.51 -3.98
N VAL A 52 3.80 -9.54 -3.39
CA VAL A 52 4.81 -10.37 -4.05
C VAL A 52 4.21 -11.74 -4.32
N LEU A 53 4.04 -12.06 -5.60
CA LEU A 53 3.56 -13.36 -6.07
C LEU A 53 4.78 -14.21 -6.39
N TRP A 54 4.94 -15.33 -5.68
CA TRP A 54 6.13 -16.17 -5.82
C TRP A 54 5.85 -17.66 -5.80
N PHE A 55 6.74 -18.46 -6.38
CA PHE A 55 6.64 -19.92 -6.36
C PHE A 55 8.01 -20.56 -6.23
N ASP A 56 8.04 -21.77 -5.68
CA ASP A 56 9.28 -22.51 -5.45
C ASP A 56 9.61 -23.46 -6.61
N LYS A 57 10.74 -24.16 -6.47
CA LYS A 57 11.22 -25.16 -7.43
C LYS A 57 10.23 -26.30 -7.68
N THR A 58 9.40 -26.67 -6.70
CA THR A 58 8.39 -27.73 -6.83
C THR A 58 7.27 -27.28 -7.74
N THR A 59 6.71 -26.09 -7.47
CA THR A 59 5.68 -25.49 -8.32
C THR A 59 6.20 -25.27 -9.75
N ARG A 60 7.45 -24.82 -9.90
CA ARG A 60 8.11 -24.69 -11.22
C ARG A 60 8.12 -26.00 -11.99
N THR A 61 8.55 -27.10 -11.37
CA THR A 61 8.57 -28.42 -12.06
C THR A 61 7.17 -28.81 -12.52
N LYS A 62 6.14 -28.59 -11.69
CA LYS A 62 4.74 -28.84 -12.07
C LYS A 62 4.30 -27.98 -13.25
N LEU A 63 4.59 -26.67 -13.23
CA LEU A 63 4.29 -25.75 -14.32
C LEU A 63 4.95 -26.20 -15.63
N LEU A 64 6.24 -26.52 -15.61
CA LEU A 64 6.97 -26.98 -16.79
C LEU A 64 6.43 -28.33 -17.32
N ASN A 65 6.04 -29.26 -16.43
CA ASN A 65 5.42 -30.52 -16.82
C ASN A 65 4.02 -30.33 -17.43
N MET A 66 3.33 -29.24 -17.09
CA MET A 66 2.07 -28.83 -17.73
C MET A 66 2.29 -28.08 -19.06
N GLY A 67 3.54 -27.82 -19.45
CA GLY A 67 3.87 -27.09 -20.67
C GLY A 67 3.85 -25.56 -20.53
N ALA A 68 3.84 -25.03 -19.30
CA ALA A 68 3.90 -23.59 -19.07
C ALA A 68 5.24 -23.00 -19.51
N ILE A 69 5.23 -21.84 -20.19
CA ILE A 69 6.45 -21.17 -20.67
C ILE A 69 6.58 -19.79 -20.04
N SER A 70 5.52 -19.00 -20.13
CA SER A 70 5.48 -17.63 -19.60
C SER A 70 4.17 -17.38 -18.88
N LEU A 71 4.26 -16.70 -17.75
CA LEU A 71 3.14 -16.38 -16.89
C LEU A 71 2.88 -14.88 -16.91
N THR A 72 1.61 -14.49 -17.06
CA THR A 72 1.11 -13.13 -16.88
C THR A 72 0.30 -13.04 -15.60
N TYR A 73 0.58 -12.03 -14.77
CA TYR A 73 0.03 -11.85 -13.44
C TYR A 73 -0.93 -10.68 -13.42
N PHE A 74 -2.07 -10.85 -12.77
CA PHE A 74 -3.11 -9.85 -12.66
C PHE A 74 -3.50 -9.63 -11.20
N LEU A 75 -3.79 -8.37 -10.83
CA LEU A 75 -4.45 -7.99 -9.59
C LEU A 75 -5.72 -7.20 -9.93
N ASP A 76 -6.88 -7.69 -9.48
CA ASP A 76 -8.21 -7.18 -9.84
C ASP A 76 -8.40 -6.97 -11.36
N GLY A 77 -7.84 -7.89 -12.17
CA GLY A 77 -7.92 -7.83 -13.63
C GLY A 77 -6.93 -6.89 -14.31
N TYR A 78 -6.08 -6.18 -13.57
CA TYR A 78 -5.01 -5.35 -14.14
C TYR A 78 -3.71 -6.15 -14.22
N GLU A 79 -3.06 -6.17 -15.39
CA GLU A 79 -1.76 -6.81 -15.56
C GLU A 79 -0.71 -6.09 -14.70
N VAL A 80 -0.01 -6.85 -13.84
CA VAL A 80 1.01 -6.32 -12.92
C VAL A 80 2.42 -6.84 -13.22
N GLY A 81 2.55 -7.81 -14.12
CA GLY A 81 3.85 -8.30 -14.54
C GLY A 81 3.79 -9.58 -15.33
N LYS A 82 4.94 -9.94 -15.92
CA LYS A 82 5.16 -11.17 -16.65
C LYS A 82 6.48 -11.79 -16.22
N THR A 83 6.55 -13.12 -16.19
CA THR A 83 7.81 -13.84 -15.95
C THR A 83 7.83 -15.17 -16.68
N SER A 84 8.98 -15.82 -16.71
CA SER A 84 9.06 -17.22 -17.18
C SER A 84 8.44 -18.15 -16.14
N ALA A 85 7.78 -19.23 -16.61
CA ALA A 85 7.36 -20.32 -15.73
C ALA A 85 8.55 -21.03 -15.04
N ALA A 86 9.79 -20.80 -15.52
CA ALA A 86 11.02 -21.29 -14.91
C ALA A 86 11.53 -20.43 -13.75
N ALA A 87 10.99 -19.23 -13.52
CA ALA A 87 11.53 -18.23 -12.58
C ALA A 87 11.19 -18.51 -11.10
N ALA A 88 11.49 -19.72 -10.62
CA ALA A 88 11.30 -20.10 -9.23
C ALA A 88 12.21 -19.32 -8.28
N GLN A 89 11.76 -19.18 -7.04
CA GLN A 89 12.56 -18.70 -5.92
C GLN A 89 12.96 -19.87 -5.01
N ASP A 90 14.16 -19.78 -4.44
CA ASP A 90 14.69 -20.79 -3.52
C ASP A 90 14.19 -20.60 -2.08
N ALA A 91 13.80 -19.37 -1.75
CA ALA A 91 13.24 -19.00 -0.47
C ALA A 91 12.13 -17.96 -0.66
N GLU A 92 11.37 -17.73 0.41
CA GLU A 92 10.39 -16.65 0.42
C GLU A 92 11.10 -15.29 0.23
N PRO A 93 10.76 -14.52 -0.82
CA PRO A 93 11.43 -13.26 -1.11
C PRO A 93 11.09 -12.20 -0.05
N GLY A 94 12.09 -11.39 0.30
CA GLY A 94 11.90 -10.22 1.15
C GLY A 94 11.18 -9.06 0.44
N CYS A 95 10.70 -8.11 1.23
CA CYS A 95 10.08 -6.88 0.71
C CYS A 95 11.12 -6.09 -0.11
N GLY A 96 10.77 -5.72 -1.35
CA GLY A 96 11.70 -5.04 -2.28
C GLY A 96 12.72 -5.95 -2.96
N GLN A 97 12.73 -7.26 -2.67
CA GLN A 97 13.44 -8.24 -3.48
C GLN A 97 12.54 -8.75 -4.60
N ALA A 98 13.14 -9.16 -5.72
CA ALA A 98 12.39 -9.72 -6.82
C ALA A 98 11.85 -11.10 -6.43
N GLY A 99 10.53 -11.21 -6.24
CA GLY A 99 9.84 -12.46 -6.55
C GLY A 99 9.69 -12.62 -8.08
N PRO A 100 8.97 -13.64 -8.56
CA PRO A 100 8.52 -13.73 -9.93
C PRO A 100 7.80 -12.45 -10.40
N VAL A 101 6.93 -11.87 -9.56
CA VAL A 101 6.35 -10.53 -9.74
C VAL A 101 6.13 -9.83 -8.39
N THR A 102 6.48 -8.54 -8.33
CA THR A 102 6.12 -7.62 -7.23
C THR A 102 5.25 -6.50 -7.80
N ALA A 103 4.12 -6.24 -7.15
CA ALA A 103 3.15 -5.23 -7.58
C ALA A 103 2.84 -4.24 -6.46
N THR A 104 2.85 -2.95 -6.77
CA THR A 104 2.30 -1.91 -5.88
C THR A 104 0.82 -1.73 -6.20
N LYS A 105 -0.04 -1.80 -5.19
CA LYS A 105 -1.48 -1.60 -5.30
C LYS A 105 -1.89 -0.39 -4.47
N ASN A 106 -2.44 0.61 -5.14
CA ASN A 106 -3.16 1.70 -4.48
C ASN A 106 -4.44 1.14 -3.87
N ILE A 107 -4.66 1.41 -2.59
CA ILE A 107 -5.84 0.96 -1.85
C ILE A 107 -6.73 2.14 -1.40
N GLY A 108 -6.46 3.34 -1.92
CA GLY A 108 -7.30 4.53 -1.69
C GLY A 108 -7.22 4.98 -0.24
N ASN A 109 -8.36 5.32 0.36
CA ASN A 109 -8.46 5.82 1.74
C ASN A 109 -8.70 4.71 2.79
N VAL A 110 -8.56 3.44 2.42
CA VAL A 110 -8.65 2.31 3.37
C VAL A 110 -7.27 1.73 3.68
N LYS A 111 -7.08 1.22 4.89
CA LYS A 111 -5.81 0.61 5.31
C LYS A 111 -5.63 -0.83 4.84
N THR A 112 -6.72 -1.49 4.46
CA THR A 112 -6.70 -2.86 3.94
C THR A 112 -7.68 -3.01 2.80
N LEU A 113 -7.27 -3.75 1.76
CA LEU A 113 -8.12 -4.06 0.61
C LEU A 113 -7.89 -5.51 0.18
N SER A 114 -8.96 -6.30 0.12
CA SER A 114 -8.89 -7.64 -0.46
C SER A 114 -8.99 -7.53 -1.98
N VAL A 115 -8.00 -8.06 -2.68
CA VAL A 115 -7.89 -8.03 -4.14
C VAL A 115 -7.77 -9.46 -4.67
N LYS A 116 -8.32 -9.70 -5.85
CA LYS A 116 -8.18 -10.99 -6.53
C LYS A 116 -6.85 -11.03 -7.27
N TYR A 117 -6.07 -12.10 -7.11
CA TYR A 117 -4.94 -12.37 -7.99
C TYR A 117 -5.27 -13.50 -8.96
N GLU A 118 -4.77 -13.38 -10.18
CA GLU A 118 -4.88 -14.40 -11.22
C GLU A 118 -3.57 -14.50 -11.99
N VAL A 119 -3.19 -15.71 -12.39
CA VAL A 119 -1.96 -15.96 -13.15
C VAL A 119 -2.26 -16.91 -14.29
N TYR A 120 -2.11 -16.41 -15.51
CA TYR A 120 -2.40 -17.11 -16.76
C TYR A 120 -1.12 -17.44 -17.52
N GLU A 121 -1.15 -18.46 -18.37
CA GLU A 121 -0.15 -18.58 -19.43
C GLU A 121 -0.28 -17.38 -20.38
N THR A 122 0.84 -16.71 -20.63
CA THR A 122 0.90 -15.50 -21.45
C THR A 122 0.32 -15.75 -22.85
N GLY A 123 -0.64 -14.92 -23.24
CA GLY A 123 -1.27 -14.99 -24.56
C GLY A 123 -2.33 -16.08 -24.71
N THR A 124 -2.73 -16.74 -23.63
CA THR A 124 -3.79 -17.78 -23.66
C THR A 124 -4.82 -17.57 -22.53
N ALA A 125 -5.88 -18.38 -22.52
CA ALA A 125 -6.86 -18.41 -21.43
C ALA A 125 -6.53 -19.44 -20.32
N THR A 126 -5.38 -20.09 -20.37
CA THR A 126 -4.99 -21.13 -19.40
C THR A 126 -4.65 -20.51 -18.04
N LEU A 127 -5.53 -20.71 -17.05
CA LEU A 127 -5.34 -20.23 -15.68
C LEU A 127 -4.53 -21.23 -14.85
N TYR A 128 -3.39 -20.81 -14.28
CA TYR A 128 -2.60 -21.63 -13.37
C TYR A 128 -2.93 -21.38 -11.90
N PHE A 129 -3.08 -20.11 -11.51
CA PHE A 129 -3.31 -19.74 -10.11
C PHE A 129 -4.38 -18.67 -10.00
N SER A 130 -5.22 -18.78 -8.98
CA SER A 130 -6.12 -17.70 -8.58
C SER A 130 -6.34 -17.74 -7.07
N GLY A 131 -6.71 -16.61 -6.50
CA GLY A 131 -7.06 -16.49 -5.09
C GLY A 131 -7.30 -15.03 -4.72
N ASN A 132 -7.38 -14.77 -3.42
CA ASN A 132 -7.49 -13.42 -2.89
C ASN A 132 -6.29 -13.12 -2.00
N VAL A 133 -5.85 -11.87 -2.00
CA VAL A 133 -4.82 -11.36 -1.10
C VAL A 133 -5.30 -10.06 -0.47
N THR A 134 -5.12 -9.93 0.85
CA THR A 134 -5.41 -8.67 1.54
C THR A 134 -4.17 -7.80 1.48
N VAL A 135 -4.23 -6.73 0.69
CA VAL A 135 -3.19 -5.70 0.65
C VAL A 135 -3.32 -4.82 1.88
N VAL A 136 -2.21 -4.52 2.54
CA VAL A 136 -2.16 -3.72 3.77
C VAL A 136 -1.31 -2.47 3.52
N ALA A 137 -1.78 -1.32 4.00
CA ALA A 137 -1.09 -0.04 3.88
C ALA A 137 0.37 -0.13 4.34
N ASN A 138 1.28 0.40 3.54
CA ASN A 138 2.72 0.45 3.80
C ASN A 138 3.37 -0.93 4.10
N GLN A 139 2.71 -2.03 3.73
CA GLN A 139 3.20 -3.38 3.93
C GLN A 139 3.34 -4.13 2.61
N CYS A 140 4.17 -5.17 2.63
CA CYS A 140 4.38 -6.07 1.52
C CYS A 140 3.89 -7.47 1.90
N VAL A 141 2.86 -7.92 1.20
CA VAL A 141 2.20 -9.21 1.43
C VAL A 141 2.73 -10.23 0.45
N LYS A 142 3.17 -11.38 0.97
CA LYS A 142 3.82 -12.43 0.19
C LYS A 142 2.85 -13.57 -0.06
N VAL A 143 2.64 -13.90 -1.33
CA VAL A 143 1.72 -14.94 -1.76
C VAL A 143 2.50 -16.05 -2.43
N LYS A 144 2.60 -17.20 -1.75
CA LYS A 144 3.20 -18.41 -2.31
C LYS A 144 2.18 -19.11 -3.22
N LEU A 145 2.47 -19.17 -4.51
CA LEU A 145 1.71 -19.90 -5.51
C LEU A 145 2.12 -21.38 -5.47
N VAL A 146 1.16 -22.23 -5.10
CA VAL A 146 1.35 -23.68 -5.01
C VAL A 146 0.42 -24.35 -6.01
N LYS A 147 0.99 -25.25 -6.81
CA LYS A 147 0.29 -26.15 -7.74
C LYS A 147 0.45 -27.58 -7.24
#